data_AF-A0A9D2A632-F1
#
_entry.id   AF-A0A9D2A632-F1
#
_cell.length_a   1.000
_cell.length_b   1.000
_cell.length_c   1.000
_cell.angle_alpha   90.00
_cell.angle_beta   90.00
_cell.angle_gamma   90.00
#
_symmetry.space_group_name_H-M   'P 1'
#
loop_
_entity.id
_entity.type
_entity.pdbx_description
1 polymer ?
#
loop_
_entity_poly.entity_id
_entity_poly.type
_entity_poly.pdbx_seq_one_letter_code
_entity_poly.pdbx_strand_id
1 'polypeptide(L)'
;IGNIFSPIRLSLKGYRILLVKPNIFVSTRDAFAHIKPRRPAFSPKDVVCLPVEEWRGKLVNDFEESVFPQFPEIGEIKEKLYQLGAIYASMSGSGSSVYGLFRKDVNGFDFGKEAFVYQGILQ
;
A
#
# COMPACT_ATOMS: atom_id res chain seq x y z
N ILE A 1 -1.18 -14.45 13.81
CA ILE A 1 -1.83 -13.11 13.95
C ILE A 1 -2.64 -12.87 12.69
N GLY A 2 -3.83 -12.25 12.75
CA GLY A 2 -4.65 -11.96 11.57
C GLY A 2 -5.61 -13.08 11.14
N ASN A 3 -6.02 -13.96 12.05
CA ASN A 3 -6.90 -15.11 11.79
C ASN A 3 -8.35 -14.92 12.26
N ILE A 4 -8.67 -13.76 12.84
CA ILE A 4 -10.03 -13.42 13.27
C ILE A 4 -10.60 -12.42 12.25
N PHE A 5 -11.68 -12.82 11.58
CA PHE A 5 -12.29 -12.06 10.51
C PHE A 5 -13.63 -11.47 10.94
N SER A 6 -13.94 -10.28 10.43
CA SER A 6 -15.25 -9.66 10.56
C SER A 6 -15.61 -9.00 9.23
N PRO A 7 -16.87 -9.10 8.77
CA PRO A 7 -17.29 -8.51 7.51
C PRO A 7 -17.20 -6.98 7.55
N ILE A 8 -16.92 -6.38 6.39
CA ILE A 8 -16.96 -4.93 6.17
C ILE A 8 -17.76 -4.63 4.90
N ARG A 9 -18.34 -3.44 4.81
CA ARG A 9 -18.93 -2.93 3.58
C ARG A 9 -17.92 -2.00 2.91
N LEU A 10 -17.22 -2.52 1.92
CA LEU A 10 -16.25 -1.77 1.12
C LEU A 10 -16.55 -2.06 -0.35
N SER A 11 -16.68 -1.02 -1.17
CA SER A 11 -16.71 -1.16 -2.62
C SER A 11 -15.59 -0.33 -3.23
N LEU A 12 -14.71 -1.00 -3.97
CA LEU A 12 -13.67 -0.37 -4.78
C LEU A 12 -14.06 -0.41 -6.27
N LYS A 13 -15.34 -0.61 -6.57
CA LYS A 13 -15.84 -0.65 -7.94
C LYS A 13 -15.50 0.65 -8.67
N GLY A 14 -14.89 0.50 -9.85
CA GLY A 14 -14.50 1.64 -10.69
C GLY A 14 -13.19 2.30 -10.30
N TYR A 15 -12.51 1.81 -9.25
CA TYR A 15 -11.10 2.13 -9.02
C TYR A 15 -10.21 1.22 -9.86
N ARG A 16 -9.02 1.73 -10.16
CA ARG A 16 -7.93 0.98 -10.77
C ARG A 16 -6.84 0.80 -9.76
N ILE A 17 -6.12 -0.31 -9.87
CA ILE A 17 -4.98 -0.62 -9.02
C ILE A 17 -3.73 -0.73 -9.88
N LEU A 18 -2.63 -0.16 -9.41
CA LEU A 18 -1.28 -0.40 -9.92
C LEU A 18 -0.47 -1.00 -8.77
N LEU A 19 0.03 -2.22 -8.96
CA LEU A 19 0.86 -2.95 -8.03
C LEU A 19 2.28 -2.99 -8.59
N VAL A 20 3.25 -2.60 -7.77
CA VAL A 20 4.68 -2.63 -8.08
C VAL A 20 5.37 -3.48 -7.03
N LYS A 21 6.08 -4.52 -7.47
CA LYS A 21 6.91 -5.36 -6.61
C LYS A 21 8.37 -5.23 -7.10
N PRO A 22 9.23 -4.50 -6.37
CA PRO A 22 10.64 -4.41 -6.72
C PRO A 22 11.34 -5.76 -6.51
N ASN A 23 12.54 -5.91 -7.07
CA ASN A 23 13.40 -7.06 -6.82
C ASN A 23 14.11 -6.95 -5.44
N ILE A 24 13.34 -6.62 -4.41
CA ILE A 24 13.79 -6.50 -3.02
C ILE A 24 13.03 -7.52 -2.19
N PHE A 25 13.75 -8.31 -1.40
CA PHE A 25 13.15 -9.22 -0.45
C PHE A 25 13.16 -8.62 0.96
N VAL A 26 11.96 -8.42 1.53
CA VAL A 26 11.81 -8.04 2.94
C VAL A 26 11.41 -9.27 3.72
N SER A 27 12.30 -9.72 4.61
CA SER A 27 12.03 -10.83 5.52
C SER A 27 10.89 -10.44 6.48
N THR A 28 9.80 -11.21 6.45
CA THR A 28 8.69 -11.00 7.39
C THR A 28 9.17 -11.04 8.83
N ARG A 29 10.07 -11.97 9.17
CA ARG A 29 10.64 -12.04 10.53
C ARG A 29 11.29 -10.71 10.93
N ASP A 30 12.09 -10.14 10.05
CA ASP A 30 12.87 -8.93 10.35
C ASP A 30 11.96 -7.70 10.36
N ALA A 31 10.95 -7.64 9.49
CA ALA A 31 9.93 -6.60 9.54
C ALA A 31 9.16 -6.64 10.88
N PHE A 32 8.79 -7.82 11.37
CA PHE A 32 8.13 -7.97 12.67
C PHE A 32 9.06 -7.74 13.86
N ALA A 33 10.37 -7.93 13.72
CA ALA A 33 11.34 -7.64 14.77
C ALA A 33 11.52 -6.12 15.01
N HIS A 34 11.30 -5.30 13.97
CA HIS A 34 11.53 -3.85 14.02
C HIS A 34 10.24 -3.03 14.02
N ILE A 35 9.08 -3.63 13.77
CA ILE A 35 7.80 -2.92 13.87
C ILE A 35 7.58 -2.46 15.32
N LYS A 36 7.14 -1.21 15.46
CA LYS A 36 6.69 -0.66 16.74
C LYS A 36 5.17 -0.56 16.67
N PRO A 37 4.42 -1.51 17.27
CA PRO A 37 2.96 -1.45 17.25
C PRO A 37 2.51 -0.14 17.87
N ARG A 38 1.75 0.64 17.12
CA ARG A 38 1.14 1.87 17.63
C ARG A 38 -0.34 1.63 17.81
N ARG A 39 -0.91 2.28 18.83
CA ARG A 39 -2.36 2.37 18.89
C ARG A 39 -2.78 3.32 17.77
N PRO A 40 -3.53 2.84 16.76
CA PRO A 40 -3.85 3.68 15.64
C PRO A 40 -4.81 4.77 16.10
N ALA A 41 -4.62 5.98 15.59
CA ALA A 41 -5.53 7.11 15.88
C ALA A 41 -6.95 6.84 15.38
N PHE A 42 -7.06 6.06 14.29
CA PHE A 42 -8.32 5.64 13.69
C PHE A 42 -8.34 4.12 13.55
N SER A 43 -9.47 3.49 13.86
CA SER A 43 -9.66 2.07 13.61
C SER A 43 -9.62 1.80 12.10
N PRO A 44 -8.80 0.86 11.60
CA PRO A 44 -8.81 0.49 10.18
C PRO A 44 -10.20 0.08 9.69
N LYS A 45 -11.03 -0.52 10.57
CA LYS A 45 -12.42 -0.90 10.25
C LYS A 45 -13.31 0.30 9.96
N ASP A 46 -13.05 1.43 10.60
CA ASP A 46 -13.82 2.65 10.41
C ASP A 46 -13.30 3.41 9.19
N VAL A 47 -11.97 3.46 9.01
CA VAL A 47 -11.34 4.17 7.87
C VAL A 47 -11.74 3.56 6.54
N VAL A 48 -11.82 2.23 6.42
CA VAL A 48 -12.27 1.58 5.16
C VAL A 48 -13.72 1.88 4.80
N CYS A 49 -14.52 2.44 5.72
CA CYS A 49 -15.87 2.90 5.45
C CYS A 49 -15.92 4.36 4.97
N LEU A 50 -14.81 5.10 5.07
CA LEU A 50 -14.66 6.45 4.52
C LEU A 50 -14.36 6.39 3.01
N PRO A 51 -14.60 7.49 2.26
CA PRO A 51 -14.08 7.63 0.90
C PRO A 51 -12.58 7.36 0.82
N VAL A 52 -12.11 6.74 -0.26
CA VAL A 52 -10.68 6.36 -0.44
C VAL A 52 -9.77 7.59 -0.39
N GLU A 53 -10.29 8.75 -0.83
CA GLU A 53 -9.63 10.05 -0.75
C GLU A 53 -9.22 10.44 0.69
N GLU A 54 -9.93 9.91 1.69
CA GLU A 54 -9.64 10.18 3.11
C GLU A 54 -8.71 9.15 3.75
N TRP A 55 -8.33 8.09 3.04
CA TRP A 55 -7.50 7.03 3.61
C TRP A 55 -6.07 7.50 3.85
N ARG A 56 -5.56 8.44 3.05
CA ARG A 56 -4.20 8.97 3.18
C ARG A 56 -4.02 9.60 4.56
N GLY A 57 -3.11 9.03 5.36
CA GLY A 57 -2.84 9.45 6.73
C GLY A 57 -3.78 8.86 7.79
N LYS A 58 -4.84 8.12 7.41
CA LYS A 58 -5.74 7.42 8.34
C LYS A 58 -5.57 5.91 8.29
N LEU A 59 -5.45 5.34 7.09
CA LEU A 59 -5.11 3.93 6.86
C LEU A 59 -3.60 3.87 6.57
N VAL A 60 -2.83 3.53 7.59
CA VAL A 60 -1.36 3.50 7.51
C VAL A 60 -0.90 2.07 7.77
N ASN A 61 0.16 1.68 7.08
CA ASN A 61 0.84 0.42 7.32
C ASN A 61 2.05 0.69 8.23
N ASP A 62 1.97 0.23 9.49
CA ASP A 62 2.99 0.43 10.51
C ASP A 62 4.38 -0.14 10.13
N PHE A 63 4.45 -1.09 9.20
CA PHE A 63 5.74 -1.60 8.73
C PHE A 63 6.52 -0.54 7.94
N GLU A 64 5.84 0.38 7.26
CA GLU A 64 6.47 1.39 6.40
C GLU A 64 7.51 2.23 7.15
N GLU A 65 7.23 2.58 8.41
CA GLU A 65 8.15 3.36 9.25
C GLU A 65 9.48 2.62 9.52
N SER A 66 9.45 1.29 9.61
CA SER A 66 10.65 0.48 9.83
C SER A 66 11.31 -0.01 8.54
N VAL A 67 10.52 -0.25 7.49
CA VAL A 67 10.98 -0.83 6.22
C VAL A 67 11.56 0.24 5.30
N PHE A 68 10.95 1.42 5.18
CA PHE A 68 11.43 2.44 4.25
C PHE A 68 12.84 2.96 4.56
N PRO A 69 13.25 3.18 5.84
CA PRO A 69 14.63 3.57 6.12
C PRO A 69 15.67 2.50 5.75
N GLN A 70 15.30 1.22 5.78
CA GLN A 70 16.17 0.10 5.41
C GLN A 70 16.18 -0.14 3.90
N PHE A 71 15.05 0.11 3.23
CA PHE A 71 14.85 -0.09 1.79
C PHE A 71 14.17 1.14 1.18
N PRO A 72 14.91 2.25 0.97
CA PRO A 72 14.34 3.51 0.49
C PRO A 72 13.59 3.40 -0.84
N GLU A 73 14.04 2.52 -1.73
CA GLU A 73 13.39 2.25 -3.03
C GLU A 73 11.90 1.88 -2.88
N ILE A 74 11.52 1.17 -1.82
CA ILE A 74 10.11 0.83 -1.56
C ILE A 74 9.30 2.10 -1.25
N GLY A 75 9.87 3.02 -0.48
CA GLY A 75 9.27 4.32 -0.19
C GLY A 75 9.18 5.21 -1.44
N GLU A 76 10.22 5.20 -2.27
CA GLU A 76 10.25 5.93 -3.56
C GLU A 76 9.17 5.45 -4.52
N ILE A 77 8.92 4.14 -4.58
CA ILE A 77 7.80 3.57 -5.36
C ILE A 77 6.46 4.13 -4.88
N LYS A 78 6.25 4.21 -3.56
CA LYS A 78 5.02 4.77 -2.98
C LYS A 78 4.86 6.25 -3.36
N GLU A 79 5.91 7.06 -3.26
CA GLU A 79 5.87 8.46 -3.66
C GLU A 79 5.63 8.61 -5.17
N LYS A 80 6.26 7.77 -5.99
CA LYS A 80 6.04 7.74 -7.43
C LYS A 80 4.60 7.38 -7.79
N LEU A 81 3.96 6.46 -7.08
CA LEU A 81 2.53 6.17 -7.26
C LEU A 81 1.67 7.40 -6.98
N TYR A 82 1.97 8.16 -5.92
CA TYR A 82 1.27 9.43 -5.66
C TYR A 82 1.52 10.48 -6.74
N GLN A 83 2.76 10.61 -7.24
CA GLN A 83 3.10 11.51 -8.36
C GLN A 83 2.35 11.15 -9.65
N LEU A 84 2.08 9.86 -9.87
CA LEU A 84 1.26 9.35 -10.98
C LEU A 84 -0.25 9.57 -10.76
N GLY A 85 -0.66 10.16 -9.65
CA GLY A 85 -2.05 10.50 -9.36
C GLY A 85 -2.80 9.45 -8.55
N ALA A 86 -2.11 8.60 -7.78
CA ALA A 86 -2.78 7.71 -6.85
C ALA A 86 -3.56 8.52 -5.81
N ILE A 87 -4.80 8.14 -5.59
CA ILE A 87 -5.65 8.70 -4.52
C ILE A 87 -5.17 8.18 -3.17
N TYR A 88 -4.72 6.93 -3.16
CA TYR A 88 -4.16 6.26 -2.01
C TYR A 88 -3.09 5.28 -2.48
N ALA A 89 -1.96 5.24 -1.78
CA ALA A 89 -0.90 4.27 -2.00
C ALA A 89 -0.34 3.77 -0.67
N SER A 90 -0.01 2.49 -0.61
CA SER A 90 0.49 1.82 0.58
C SER A 90 1.29 0.57 0.24
N MET A 91 2.20 0.20 1.15
CA MET A 91 2.85 -1.11 1.10
C MET A 91 1.85 -2.22 1.46
N SER A 92 1.92 -3.36 0.79
CA SER A 92 1.11 -4.54 1.10
C SER A 92 1.82 -5.43 2.13
N GLY A 93 1.18 -5.66 3.28
CA GLY A 93 1.74 -6.47 4.37
C GLY A 93 3.08 -5.92 4.87
N SER A 94 4.06 -6.80 5.09
CA SER A 94 5.43 -6.40 5.46
C SER A 94 6.28 -5.94 4.26
N GLY A 95 5.69 -5.82 3.06
CA GLY A 95 6.41 -5.50 1.82
C GLY A 95 6.96 -6.74 1.11
N SER A 96 7.70 -6.55 0.01
CA SER A 96 8.12 -5.27 -0.58
C SER A 96 7.14 -4.65 -1.57
N SER A 97 6.03 -5.33 -1.88
CA SER A 97 5.06 -4.82 -2.85
C SER A 97 4.37 -3.55 -2.37
N VAL A 98 4.21 -2.58 -3.27
CA VAL A 98 3.49 -1.33 -3.05
C VAL A 98 2.38 -1.23 -4.07
N TYR A 99 1.20 -0.76 -3.64
CA TYR A 99 0.07 -0.55 -4.55
C TYR A 99 -0.44 0.88 -4.46
N GLY A 100 -1.02 1.36 -5.55
CA GLY A 100 -1.76 2.61 -5.64
C GLY A 100 -3.16 2.39 -6.18
N LEU A 101 -4.13 3.16 -5.67
CA LEU A 101 -5.52 3.21 -6.13
C LEU A 101 -5.77 4.49 -6.93
N PHE A 102 -6.43 4.37 -8.08
CA PHE A 102 -6.61 5.46 -9.04
C PHE A 102 -8.07 5.53 -9.53
N ARG A 103 -8.55 6.74 -9.88
CA ARG A 103 -9.84 6.92 -10.58
C ARG A 103 -9.73 6.65 -12.09
N LYS A 104 -8.55 6.87 -12.67
CA LYS A 104 -8.29 6.84 -14.11
C LYS A 104 -7.14 5.89 -14.41
N ASP A 105 -7.02 5.50 -15.69
CA ASP A 105 -5.86 4.74 -16.14
C ASP A 105 -4.58 5.52 -15.92
N VAL A 106 -3.57 4.78 -15.47
CA VAL A 106 -2.21 5.28 -15.35
C VAL A 106 -1.44 4.77 -16.57
N ASN A 107 -0.68 5.65 -17.20
CA ASN A 107 0.16 5.33 -18.36
C ASN A 107 1.54 5.96 -18.16
N GLY A 108 2.53 5.50 -18.91
CA GLY A 108 3.85 6.15 -18.96
C GLY A 108 4.66 6.03 -17.67
N PHE A 109 4.46 4.97 -16.89
CA PHE A 109 5.28 4.66 -15.73
C PHE A 109 6.43 3.71 -16.10
N ASP A 110 7.56 3.89 -15.42
CA ASP A 110 8.71 3.00 -15.49
C ASP A 110 9.22 2.76 -14.06
N PHE A 111 9.15 1.54 -13.56
CA PHE A 111 9.64 1.17 -12.23
C PHE A 111 10.94 0.36 -12.31
N GLY A 112 11.64 0.41 -13.44
CA GLY A 112 12.81 -0.41 -13.71
C GLY A 112 12.45 -1.79 -14.26
N LYS A 113 13.39 -2.40 -14.98
CA LYS A 113 13.18 -3.66 -15.70
C LYS A 113 13.03 -4.88 -14.79
N GLU A 114 13.52 -4.80 -13.56
CA GLU A 114 13.47 -5.91 -12.61
C GLU A 114 12.23 -5.87 -11.71
N ALA A 115 11.49 -4.76 -11.71
CA ALA A 115 10.25 -4.67 -10.96
C ALA A 115 9.13 -5.40 -11.69
N PHE A 116 8.40 -6.24 -10.96
CA PHE A 116 7.12 -6.76 -11.44
C PHE A 116 6.06 -5.67 -11.29
N VAL A 117 5.35 -5.37 -12.38
CA VAL A 117 4.28 -4.37 -12.39
C VAL A 117 2.99 -4.99 -12.90
N TYR A 118 1.89 -4.74 -12.18
CA TYR A 118 0.56 -5.20 -12.54
C TYR A 118 -0.44 -4.05 -12.44
N GLN A 119 -1.30 -3.91 -13.46
CA GLN A 119 -2.42 -2.96 -13.47
C GLN A 119 -3.74 -3.69 -13.66
N GLY A 120 -4.77 -3.29 -12.92
CA GLY A 120 -6.09 -3.91 -12.97
C GLY A 120 -7.23 -2.96 -12.62
N ILE A 121 -8.46 -3.41 -12.86
CA ILE A 121 -9.69 -2.72 -12.48
C ILE A 121 -10.32 -3.50 -11.32
N LEU A 122 -10.71 -2.78 -10.27
CA LEU A 122 -11.38 -3.36 -9.10
C LEU A 122 -12.90 -3.41 -9.35
N GLN A 123 -13.50 -4.56 -9.04
CA GLN A 123 -14.94 -4.84 -9.23
C GLN A 123 -15.75 -4.69 -7.95
#